data_AF-A0A9D1HTE8-F1
#
_entry.id   AF-A0A9D1HTE8-F1
#
_cell.length_a   1.000
_cell.length_b   1.000
_cell.length_c   1.000
_cell.angle_alpha   90.00
_cell.angle_beta   90.00
_cell.angle_gamma   90.00
#
_symmetry.space_group_name_H-M   'P 1'
#
loop_
_entity.id
_entity.type
_entity.pdbx_description
1 polymer ?
#
loop_
_entity_poly.entity_id
_entity_poly.type
_entity_poly.pdbx_seq_one_letter_code
_entity_poly.pdbx_strand_id
1 'polypeptide(L)'
;MISTLSAFSFNPDSPLIYGLYGAVVVFVVAMSLYYIVRSLRRAKALKMDMGKIKKVITTSVTFSILPAIGIGIGVVTLIGSIGIALPAIRLSVIGSLQYETMMADGAASAIAGSMNEFLNGTITPQDFVTIATVMTIPIVTGPAVVLILYRKFQPKVQMLSAKTTSTSGGGINIGDMLFEVVFIGMILGYLAMSLTTIASGSGYLDSYYNFIAIVIAALCMYVFDLLINKAGWKWLDSFSTPFSMLIAMAVVAVISYFSYENGWPLTPDPDEVAAVVSALM
;
A
#
# COMPACT_ATOMS: atom_id res chain seq x y z
N MET A 1 34.25 -16.41 21.63
CA MET A 1 33.26 -17.39 22.12
C MET A 1 31.87 -17.07 21.54
N ILE A 2 31.76 -16.86 20.22
CA ILE A 2 30.48 -16.73 19.49
C ILE A 2 30.73 -17.34 18.10
N SER A 3 30.99 -18.65 18.08
CA SER A 3 31.35 -19.41 16.86
C SER A 3 30.40 -20.59 16.65
N THR A 4 29.23 -20.60 17.30
CA THR A 4 28.29 -21.73 17.34
C THR A 4 26.83 -21.26 17.20
N LEU A 5 26.56 -20.41 16.21
CA LEU A 5 25.20 -20.17 15.69
C LEU A 5 25.12 -20.57 14.21
N SER A 6 25.87 -21.60 13.83
CA SER A 6 25.89 -22.19 12.48
C SER A 6 24.86 -23.33 12.30
N ALA A 7 23.74 -23.33 13.04
CA ALA A 7 22.77 -24.44 13.04
C ALA A 7 21.31 -24.04 12.83
N PHE A 8 21.04 -22.92 12.16
CA PHE A 8 19.80 -22.77 11.40
C PHE A 8 20.21 -22.59 9.94
N SER A 9 20.29 -23.70 9.21
CA SER A 9 20.15 -23.66 7.76
C SER A 9 18.75 -23.08 7.49
N PHE A 10 18.68 -21.75 7.37
CA PHE A 10 17.46 -21.03 7.08
C PHE A 10 17.08 -21.39 5.67
N ASN A 11 16.29 -22.45 5.54
CA ASN A 11 15.74 -22.89 4.27
C ASN A 11 14.38 -22.17 4.14
N PRO A 12 14.27 -21.11 3.31
CA PRO A 12 13.04 -20.35 3.15
C PRO A 12 11.88 -21.20 2.63
N ASP A 13 12.16 -22.39 2.08
CA ASP A 13 11.19 -23.37 1.59
C ASP A 13 10.92 -24.52 2.58
N SER A 14 11.11 -24.31 3.89
CA SER A 14 10.78 -25.37 4.86
C SER A 14 9.26 -25.55 5.02
N PRO A 15 8.74 -26.79 5.02
CA PRO A 15 7.31 -27.08 5.26
C PRO A 15 6.77 -26.49 6.57
N LEU A 16 7.65 -26.23 7.54
CA LEU A 16 7.33 -25.59 8.81
C LEU A 16 6.94 -24.11 8.65
N ILE A 17 7.62 -23.36 7.78
CA ILE A 17 7.29 -21.95 7.52
C ILE A 17 5.97 -21.84 6.76
N TYR A 18 5.75 -22.70 5.75
CA TYR A 18 4.46 -22.78 5.05
C TYR A 18 3.32 -23.21 5.98
N GLY A 19 3.58 -24.16 6.89
CA GLY A 19 2.61 -24.56 7.92
C GLY A 19 2.27 -23.44 8.90
N LEU A 20 3.27 -22.69 9.37
CA LEU A 20 3.07 -21.53 10.24
C LEU A 20 2.31 -20.40 9.51
N TYR A 21 2.68 -20.11 8.27
CA TYR A 21 1.99 -19.15 7.41
C TYR A 21 0.52 -19.54 7.23
N GLY A 22 0.26 -20.79 6.85
CA GLY A 22 -1.10 -21.33 6.71
C GLY A 22 -1.90 -21.20 8.01
N ALA A 23 -1.29 -21.50 9.17
CA ALA A 23 -1.94 -21.35 10.47
C ALA A 23 -2.30 -19.89 10.78
N VAL A 24 -1.41 -18.94 10.48
CA VAL A 24 -1.67 -17.49 10.66
C VAL A 24 -2.79 -17.03 9.73
N VAL A 25 -2.75 -17.41 8.45
CA VAL A 25 -3.81 -17.07 7.47
C VAL A 25 -5.16 -17.61 7.92
N VAL A 26 -5.22 -18.88 8.34
CA VAL A 26 -6.45 -19.50 8.86
C VAL A 26 -6.97 -18.75 10.09
N PHE A 27 -6.09 -18.39 11.02
CA PHE A 27 -6.46 -17.63 12.21
C PHE A 27 -7.05 -16.25 11.86
N VAL A 28 -6.42 -15.50 10.94
CA VAL A 28 -6.89 -14.18 10.50
C VAL A 28 -8.23 -14.29 9.78
N VAL A 29 -8.39 -15.27 8.88
CA VAL A 29 -9.65 -15.53 8.18
C VAL A 29 -10.77 -15.89 9.17
N ALA A 30 -10.49 -16.76 10.14
CA ALA A 30 -11.45 -17.14 11.17
C ALA A 30 -11.90 -15.93 12.01
N MET A 31 -10.96 -15.07 12.41
CA MET A 31 -11.26 -13.82 13.13
C MET A 31 -12.11 -12.87 12.29
N SER A 32 -11.78 -12.68 11.00
CA SER A 32 -12.54 -11.84 10.08
C SER A 32 -14.00 -12.32 9.94
N LEU A 33 -14.19 -13.63 9.71
CA LEU A 33 -15.51 -14.24 9.61
C LEU A 33 -16.31 -14.09 10.90
N TYR A 34 -15.67 -14.29 12.06
CA TYR A 34 -16.30 -14.11 13.37
C TYR A 34 -16.85 -12.69 13.55
N TYR A 35 -16.05 -11.66 13.23
CA TYR A 35 -16.47 -10.27 13.36
C TYR A 35 -17.55 -9.86 12.35
N ILE A 36 -17.50 -10.33 11.11
CA ILE A 36 -18.54 -10.09 10.10
C ILE A 36 -19.87 -10.69 10.56
N VAL A 37 -19.88 -11.93 11.04
CA VAL A 37 -21.12 -12.56 11.54
C VAL A 37 -21.66 -11.77 12.73
N ARG A 38 -20.79 -11.34 13.65
CA ARG A 38 -21.20 -10.58 14.83
C ARG A 38 -21.74 -9.18 14.48
N SER A 39 -21.12 -8.49 13.53
CA SER A 39 -21.57 -7.17 13.08
C SER A 39 -22.93 -7.25 12.37
N LEU A 40 -23.14 -8.27 11.52
CA LEU A 40 -24.42 -8.51 10.86
C LEU A 40 -25.54 -8.84 11.85
N ARG A 41 -25.25 -9.67 12.87
CA ARG A 41 -26.20 -9.96 13.95
C ARG A 41 -26.57 -8.70 14.72
N ARG A 42 -25.60 -7.82 15.02
CA ARG A 42 -25.83 -6.55 15.71
C ARG A 42 -26.62 -5.56 14.86
N ALA A 43 -26.31 -5.44 13.57
CA ALA A 43 -27.04 -4.60 12.62
C ALA A 43 -28.52 -5.04 12.51
N LYS A 44 -28.77 -6.35 12.48
CA LYS A 44 -30.13 -6.91 12.51
C LYS A 44 -30.86 -6.61 13.82
N ALA A 45 -30.18 -6.72 14.97
CA ALA A 45 -30.76 -6.38 16.28
C ALA A 45 -31.10 -4.88 16.38
N LEU A 46 -30.33 -4.02 15.74
CA LEU A 46 -30.56 -2.57 15.67
C LEU A 46 -31.61 -2.17 14.61
N LYS A 47 -32.21 -3.13 13.90
CA LYS A 47 -33.17 -2.91 12.81
C LYS A 47 -32.66 -1.94 11.74
N MET A 48 -31.36 -2.01 11.40
CA MET A 48 -30.80 -1.25 10.29
C MET A 48 -31.44 -1.64 8.97
N ASP A 49 -31.61 -0.65 8.08
CA ASP A 49 -32.10 -0.88 6.72
C ASP A 49 -31.21 -1.89 5.97
N MET A 50 -31.85 -2.92 5.43
CA MET A 50 -31.20 -3.99 4.69
C MET A 50 -30.59 -3.49 3.38
N GLY A 51 -31.15 -2.43 2.79
CA GLY A 51 -30.59 -1.76 1.61
C GLY A 51 -29.22 -1.17 1.90
N LYS A 52 -29.09 -0.44 3.02
CA LYS A 52 -27.80 0.09 3.49
C LYS A 52 -26.78 -1.01 3.80
N ILE A 53 -27.19 -2.08 4.48
CA ILE A 53 -26.29 -3.21 4.79
C ILE A 53 -25.75 -3.84 3.50
N LYS A 54 -26.63 -4.14 2.53
CA LYS A 54 -26.21 -4.71 1.24
C LYS A 54 -25.29 -3.77 0.49
N LYS A 55 -25.62 -2.48 0.43
CA LYS A 55 -24.78 -1.48 -0.24
C LYS A 55 -23.38 -1.45 0.37
N VAL A 56 -23.27 -1.39 1.70
CA VAL A 56 -21.97 -1.40 2.39
C VAL A 56 -21.20 -2.67 2.07
N ILE A 57 -21.81 -3.86 2.14
CA ILE A 57 -21.12 -5.12 1.83
C ILE A 57 -20.63 -5.13 0.38
N THR A 58 -21.51 -4.84 -0.59
CA THR A 58 -21.15 -4.84 -2.01
C THR A 58 -20.01 -3.87 -2.28
N THR A 59 -20.13 -2.65 -1.77
CA THR A 59 -19.10 -1.63 -1.90
C THR A 59 -17.78 -2.11 -1.28
N SER A 60 -17.77 -2.56 -0.03
CA SER A 60 -16.56 -3.05 0.65
C SER A 60 -15.90 -4.21 -0.09
N VAL A 61 -16.67 -5.18 -0.61
CA VAL A 61 -16.13 -6.32 -1.38
C VAL A 61 -15.46 -5.82 -2.67
N THR A 62 -16.12 -4.93 -3.41
CA THR A 62 -15.54 -4.35 -4.63
C THR A 62 -14.26 -3.57 -4.34
N PHE A 63 -14.25 -2.78 -3.26
CA PHE A 63 -13.08 -2.01 -2.82
C PHE A 63 -11.91 -2.87 -2.32
N SER A 64 -12.16 -4.08 -1.85
CA SER A 64 -11.09 -4.98 -1.40
C SER A 64 -10.51 -5.80 -2.54
N ILE A 65 -11.34 -6.35 -3.44
CA ILE A 65 -10.89 -7.27 -4.50
C ILE A 65 -10.08 -6.53 -5.56
N LEU A 66 -10.55 -5.38 -6.03
CA LEU A 66 -9.93 -4.64 -7.13
C LEU A 66 -8.46 -4.27 -6.84
N PRO A 67 -8.15 -3.56 -5.73
CA PRO A 67 -6.75 -3.25 -5.39
C PRO A 67 -5.94 -4.51 -5.04
N ALA A 68 -6.56 -5.52 -4.42
CA ALA A 68 -5.85 -6.73 -4.01
C ALA A 68 -5.30 -7.55 -5.18
N ILE A 69 -5.98 -7.59 -6.33
CA ILE A 69 -5.48 -8.25 -7.54
C ILE A 69 -4.20 -7.55 -8.04
N GLY A 70 -4.22 -6.21 -8.10
CA GLY A 70 -3.06 -5.42 -8.52
C GLY A 70 -1.86 -5.59 -7.56
N ILE A 71 -2.13 -5.58 -6.25
CA ILE A 71 -1.10 -5.86 -5.24
C ILE A 71 -0.58 -7.29 -5.41
N GLY A 72 -1.45 -8.28 -5.59
CA GLY A 72 -1.06 -9.68 -5.77
C GLY A 72 -0.10 -9.88 -6.94
N ILE A 73 -0.35 -9.25 -8.09
CA ILE A 73 0.55 -9.27 -9.24
C ILE A 73 1.87 -8.59 -8.90
N GLY A 74 1.84 -7.41 -8.27
CA GLY A 74 3.05 -6.69 -7.85
C GLY A 74 3.89 -7.43 -6.80
N VAL A 75 3.27 -8.26 -5.95
CA VAL A 75 4.01 -9.13 -5.02
C VAL A 75 4.72 -10.25 -5.77
N VAL A 76 4.09 -10.85 -6.78
CA VAL A 76 4.70 -11.90 -7.61
C VAL A 76 5.94 -11.38 -8.34
N THR A 77 5.92 -10.13 -8.82
CA THR A 77 7.10 -9.52 -9.46
C THR A 77 8.21 -9.20 -8.45
N LEU A 78 7.86 -8.73 -7.24
CA LEU A 78 8.82 -8.38 -6.19
C LEU A 78 9.50 -9.62 -5.56
N ILE A 79 8.83 -10.77 -5.59
CA ILE A 79 9.41 -12.05 -5.16
C ILE A 79 10.66 -12.42 -5.98
N GLY A 80 10.73 -11.98 -7.24
CA GLY A 80 11.88 -12.20 -8.13
C GLY A 80 13.15 -11.47 -7.75
N SER A 81 13.08 -10.35 -6.99
CA SER A 81 14.23 -9.46 -6.77
C SER A 81 14.83 -9.49 -5.35
N ILE A 82 14.04 -9.75 -4.30
CA ILE A 82 14.51 -9.61 -2.89
C ILE A 82 14.43 -10.94 -2.09
N GLY A 83 13.92 -12.01 -2.72
CA GLY A 83 13.76 -13.33 -2.11
C GLY A 83 12.39 -13.55 -1.46
N ILE A 84 11.90 -14.78 -1.60
CA ILE A 84 10.49 -15.22 -1.41
C ILE A 84 9.91 -14.94 -0.01
N ALA A 85 10.69 -15.08 1.07
CA ALA A 85 10.08 -15.30 2.39
C ALA A 85 9.80 -14.02 3.19
N LEU A 86 10.66 -12.99 3.14
CA LEU A 86 10.55 -11.83 4.05
C LEU A 86 9.46 -10.82 3.64
N PRO A 87 9.32 -10.42 2.36
CA PRO A 87 8.24 -9.54 1.94
C PRO A 87 6.89 -10.26 1.98
N ALA A 88 6.82 -11.52 1.55
CA ALA A 88 5.56 -12.26 1.43
C ALA A 88 4.85 -12.47 2.77
N ILE A 89 5.59 -12.82 3.84
CA ILE A 89 5.01 -12.98 5.17
C ILE A 89 4.48 -11.64 5.71
N ARG A 90 5.17 -10.52 5.43
CA ARG A 90 4.81 -9.19 5.95
C ARG A 90 3.65 -8.54 5.19
N LEU A 91 3.66 -8.63 3.85
CA LEU A 91 2.61 -8.12 2.96
C LEU A 91 1.30 -8.90 3.09
N SER A 92 1.35 -10.17 3.50
CA SER A 92 0.14 -10.97 3.65
C SER A 92 -0.79 -10.55 4.80
N VAL A 93 -0.29 -9.84 5.82
CA VAL A 93 -1.07 -9.52 7.04
C VAL A 93 -1.24 -8.01 7.25
N ILE A 94 -0.18 -7.22 7.10
CA ILE A 94 -0.19 -5.77 7.42
C ILE A 94 0.42 -4.92 6.29
N GLY A 95 1.35 -5.49 5.52
CA GLY A 95 2.21 -4.72 4.64
C GLY A 95 1.47 -3.98 3.51
N SER A 96 2.07 -2.88 3.09
CA SER A 96 1.72 -2.13 1.88
C SER A 96 2.82 -2.32 0.86
N LEU A 97 2.46 -2.70 -0.38
CA LEU A 97 3.44 -2.93 -1.44
C LEU A 97 4.29 -1.68 -1.67
N GLN A 98 3.64 -0.51 -1.74
CA GLN A 98 4.31 0.77 -1.93
C GLN A 98 5.30 1.08 -0.80
N TYR A 99 4.92 0.78 0.45
CA TYR A 99 5.80 0.97 1.58
C TYR A 99 7.05 0.08 1.48
N GLU A 100 6.88 -1.21 1.19
CA GLU A 100 8.01 -2.15 1.09
C GLU A 100 8.97 -1.75 -0.03
N THR A 101 8.46 -1.35 -1.20
CA THR A 101 9.30 -0.92 -2.32
C THR A 101 10.07 0.36 -2.00
N MET A 102 9.43 1.35 -1.36
CA MET A 102 10.09 2.60 -0.99
C MET A 102 11.17 2.41 0.08
N MET A 103 10.89 1.57 1.09
CA MET A 103 11.86 1.29 2.14
C MET A 103 13.01 0.41 1.65
N ALA A 104 12.73 -0.56 0.77
CA ALA A 104 13.75 -1.37 0.13
C ALA A 104 14.67 -0.52 -0.73
N ASP A 105 14.11 0.32 -1.61
CA ASP A 105 14.88 1.22 -2.48
C ASP A 105 15.68 2.26 -1.68
N GLY A 106 15.08 2.86 -0.65
CA GLY A 106 15.77 3.79 0.24
C GLY A 106 16.92 3.13 1.01
N ALA A 107 16.73 1.90 1.49
CA ALA A 107 17.78 1.16 2.20
C ALA A 107 18.88 0.68 1.23
N ALA A 108 18.52 0.21 0.04
CA ALA A 108 19.48 -0.19 -0.99
C ALA A 108 20.31 1.00 -1.48
N SER A 109 19.68 2.15 -1.73
CA SER A 109 20.37 3.39 -2.10
C SER A 109 21.32 3.89 -1.01
N ALA A 110 20.99 3.69 0.27
CA ALA A 110 21.86 4.06 1.38
C ALA A 110 23.09 3.14 1.52
N ILE A 111 22.98 1.88 1.11
CA ILE A 111 24.05 0.86 1.25
C ILE A 111 24.93 0.81 0.00
N ALA A 112 24.33 0.80 -1.18
CA ALA A 112 24.97 0.53 -2.46
C ALA A 112 24.74 1.63 -3.50
N GLY A 113 24.25 2.81 -3.11
CA GLY A 113 24.01 3.94 -4.04
C GLY A 113 22.76 3.80 -4.92
N SER A 114 22.38 2.59 -5.31
CA SER A 114 21.11 2.29 -5.99
C SER A 114 20.63 0.85 -5.77
N MET A 115 19.33 0.60 -5.99
CA MET A 115 18.77 -0.76 -6.00
C MET A 115 19.45 -1.66 -7.05
N ASN A 116 19.84 -1.11 -8.21
CA ASN A 116 20.49 -1.87 -9.28
C ASN A 116 21.92 -2.29 -8.93
N GLU A 117 22.68 -1.44 -8.23
CA GLU A 117 24.00 -1.79 -7.72
C GLU A 117 23.91 -2.80 -6.56
N PHE A 118 22.85 -2.70 -5.75
CA PHE A 118 22.56 -3.68 -4.71
C PHE A 118 22.26 -5.08 -5.27
N LEU A 119 21.49 -5.17 -6.36
CA LEU A 119 21.13 -6.44 -7.01
C LEU A 119 22.29 -7.07 -7.81
N ASN A 120 23.14 -6.25 -8.42
CA ASN A 120 24.29 -6.72 -9.22
C ASN A 120 25.58 -6.91 -8.38
N GLY A 121 25.60 -6.42 -7.14
CA GLY A 121 26.73 -6.53 -6.22
C GLY A 121 26.77 -7.86 -5.45
N THR A 122 27.90 -8.11 -4.77
CA THR A 122 27.96 -9.20 -3.78
C THR A 122 27.23 -8.77 -2.51
N ILE A 123 25.97 -9.17 -2.37
CA ILE A 123 25.14 -8.89 -1.19
C ILE A 123 25.78 -9.57 0.03
N THR A 124 26.25 -8.79 0.99
CA THR A 124 26.76 -9.36 2.24
C THR A 124 25.60 -9.76 3.17
N PRO A 125 25.78 -10.75 4.05
CA PRO A 125 24.76 -11.10 5.04
C PRO A 125 24.37 -9.93 5.96
N GLN A 126 25.27 -8.97 6.16
CA GLN A 126 25.03 -7.78 6.96
C GLN A 126 24.12 -6.76 6.25
N ASP A 127 24.26 -6.62 4.93
CA ASP A 127 23.40 -5.72 4.14
C ASP A 127 21.97 -6.24 4.10
N PHE A 128 21.81 -7.56 3.95
CA PHE A 128 20.51 -8.21 4.00
C PHE A 128 19.80 -8.00 5.35
N VAL A 129 20.52 -8.18 6.47
CA VAL A 129 19.97 -7.95 7.82
C VAL A 129 19.59 -6.48 8.01
N THR A 130 20.38 -5.55 7.47
CA THR A 130 20.12 -4.11 7.56
C THR A 130 18.83 -3.75 6.84
N ILE A 131 18.67 -4.17 5.58
CA ILE A 131 17.46 -3.92 4.79
C ILE A 131 16.24 -4.57 5.44
N ALA A 132 16.35 -5.83 5.87
CA ALA A 132 15.27 -6.54 6.55
C ALA A 132 14.81 -5.82 7.84
N THR A 133 15.75 -5.26 8.59
CA THR A 133 15.47 -4.54 9.85
C THR A 133 14.80 -3.19 9.59
N VAL A 134 15.29 -2.43 8.60
CA VAL A 134 14.73 -1.12 8.22
C VAL A 134 13.29 -1.24 7.73
N MET A 135 12.96 -2.33 7.01
CA MET A 135 11.58 -2.57 6.60
C MET A 135 10.71 -3.07 7.78
N THR A 136 11.22 -3.95 8.64
CA THR A 136 10.41 -4.63 9.67
C THR A 136 10.05 -3.74 10.86
N ILE A 137 10.99 -2.96 11.40
CA ILE A 137 10.78 -2.17 12.63
C ILE A 137 9.61 -1.18 12.50
N PRO A 138 9.48 -0.37 11.43
CA PRO A 138 8.42 0.63 11.39
C PRO A 138 7.02 -0.01 11.23
N ILE A 139 6.90 -1.12 10.48
CA ILE A 139 5.63 -1.86 10.36
C ILE A 139 5.19 -2.41 11.71
N VAL A 140 6.10 -2.99 12.51
CA VAL A 140 5.77 -3.55 13.82
C VAL A 140 5.44 -2.45 14.84
N THR A 141 6.07 -1.28 14.71
CA THR A 141 5.88 -0.14 15.62
C THR A 141 4.44 0.36 15.61
N GLY A 142 3.77 0.43 14.45
CA GLY A 142 2.38 0.89 14.35
C GLY A 142 1.39 0.08 15.20
N PRO A 143 1.24 -1.24 14.95
CA PRO A 143 0.43 -2.14 15.76
C PRO A 143 0.90 -2.18 17.22
N ALA A 144 2.19 -2.12 17.52
CA ALA A 144 2.69 -2.11 18.90
C ALA A 144 2.23 -0.86 19.66
N VAL A 145 2.30 0.32 19.04
CA VAL A 145 1.81 1.58 19.61
C VAL A 145 0.30 1.50 19.84
N VAL A 146 -0.46 0.93 18.90
CA VAL A 146 -1.89 0.72 19.09
C VAL A 146 -2.12 -0.23 20.26
N LEU A 147 -1.51 -1.42 20.30
CA LEU A 147 -1.75 -2.38 21.38
C LEU A 147 -1.42 -1.82 22.78
N ILE A 148 -0.34 -1.05 22.92
CA ILE A 148 0.10 -0.53 24.22
C ILE A 148 -0.64 0.76 24.60
N LEU A 149 -0.83 1.69 23.65
CA LEU A 149 -1.37 3.02 23.95
C LEU A 149 -2.85 3.17 23.60
N TYR A 150 -3.53 2.21 22.96
CA TYR A 150 -4.94 2.34 22.57
C TYR A 150 -5.84 2.68 23.77
N ARG A 151 -5.63 2.03 24.92
CA ARG A 151 -6.41 2.30 26.14
C ARG A 151 -6.16 3.71 26.71
N LYS A 152 -5.00 4.30 26.43
CA LYS A 152 -4.61 5.66 26.86
C LYS A 152 -5.03 6.73 25.84
N PHE A 153 -5.08 6.38 24.56
CA PHE A 153 -5.49 7.28 23.48
C PHE A 153 -7.01 7.32 23.27
N GLN A 154 -7.72 6.22 23.46
CA GLN A 154 -9.18 6.15 23.27
C GLN A 154 -9.95 7.27 24.02
N PRO A 155 -9.75 7.49 25.33
CA PRO A 155 -10.44 8.58 26.02
C PRO A 155 -9.99 9.97 25.53
N LYS A 156 -8.72 10.14 25.16
CA LYS A 156 -8.17 11.42 24.70
C LYS A 156 -8.66 11.81 23.31
N VAL A 157 -8.74 10.86 22.37
CA VAL A 157 -9.30 11.08 21.03
C VAL A 157 -10.80 11.35 21.12
N GLN A 158 -11.52 10.67 22.01
CA GLN A 158 -12.94 10.97 22.27
C GLN A 158 -13.14 12.37 22.87
N MET A 159 -12.21 12.85 23.71
CA MET A 159 -12.23 14.23 24.21
C MET A 159 -11.88 15.27 23.13
N LEU A 160 -11.03 14.93 22.16
CA LEU A 160 -10.75 15.79 20.99
C LEU A 160 -11.89 15.78 19.97
N SER A 161 -12.67 14.68 19.93
CA SER A 161 -13.86 14.53 19.09
C SER A 161 -15.13 15.09 19.75
N ALA A 162 -15.09 15.33 21.06
CA ALA A 162 -16.14 16.04 21.76
C ALA A 162 -16.15 17.49 21.26
N LYS A 163 -17.27 17.91 20.66
CA LYS A 163 -17.49 19.25 20.15
C LYS A 163 -17.05 20.29 21.18
N THR A 164 -15.95 20.99 20.95
CA THR A 164 -15.63 22.20 21.70
C THR A 164 -16.65 23.25 21.28
N THR A 165 -17.59 23.56 22.17
CA THR A 165 -18.53 24.68 21.99
C THR A 165 -17.75 25.98 22.09
N SER A 166 -17.13 26.41 20.99
CA SER A 166 -16.63 27.78 20.87
C SER A 166 -17.82 28.73 20.77
N THR A 167 -17.81 29.77 21.60
CA THR A 167 -18.85 30.80 21.81
C THR A 167 -19.08 31.72 20.59
N SER A 168 -18.70 31.30 19.39
CA SER A 168 -18.91 32.06 18.16
C SER A 168 -18.84 31.11 16.96
N GLY A 169 -20.01 30.77 16.41
CA GLY A 169 -20.19 30.25 15.05
C GLY A 169 -19.34 29.04 14.63
N GLY A 170 -19.84 27.83 14.90
CA GLY A 170 -19.34 26.59 14.28
C GLY A 170 -18.27 25.87 15.12
N GLY A 171 -18.71 24.99 16.03
CA GLY A 171 -17.79 24.18 16.83
C GLY A 171 -16.89 23.31 15.96
N ILE A 172 -15.58 23.51 16.08
CA ILE A 172 -14.55 22.76 15.36
C ILE A 172 -14.37 21.39 16.04
N ASN A 173 -14.52 20.32 15.27
CA ASN A 173 -14.25 18.97 15.73
C ASN A 173 -12.75 18.67 15.53
N ILE A 174 -11.94 18.87 16.58
CA ILE A 174 -10.48 18.70 16.51
C ILE A 174 -10.11 17.26 16.14
N GLY A 175 -10.95 16.28 16.51
CA GLY A 175 -10.82 14.90 16.08
C GLY A 175 -10.89 14.74 14.55
N ASP A 176 -11.92 15.30 13.93
CA ASP A 176 -12.12 15.19 12.47
C ASP A 176 -11.01 15.93 11.70
N MET A 177 -10.60 17.11 12.20
CA MET A 177 -9.50 17.89 11.62
C MET A 177 -8.16 17.14 11.70
N LEU A 178 -7.89 16.44 12.81
CA LEU A 178 -6.67 15.63 12.94
C LEU A 178 -6.62 14.51 11.89
N PHE A 179 -7.75 13.82 11.65
CA PHE A 179 -7.83 12.81 10.61
C PHE A 179 -7.63 13.41 9.21
N GLU A 180 -8.24 14.55 8.93
CA GLU A 180 -8.11 15.25 7.65
C GLU A 180 -6.66 15.70 7.39
N VAL A 181 -6.00 16.30 8.39
CA VAL A 181 -4.60 16.75 8.28
C VAL A 181 -3.64 15.58 8.04
N VAL A 182 -3.82 14.46 8.75
CA VAL A 182 -3.00 13.26 8.53
C VAL A 182 -3.20 12.71 7.12
N PHE A 183 -4.43 12.71 6.61
CA PHE A 183 -4.73 12.25 5.26
C PHE A 183 -4.11 13.14 4.19
N ILE A 184 -4.23 14.47 4.33
CA ILE A 184 -3.59 15.45 3.45
C ILE A 184 -2.06 15.31 3.50
N GLY A 185 -1.49 15.14 4.70
CA GLY A 185 -0.05 14.95 4.87
C GLY A 185 0.47 13.70 4.15
N MET A 186 -0.30 12.61 4.19
CA MET A 186 0.01 11.39 3.43
C MET A 186 0.00 11.64 1.92
N ILE A 187 -1.02 12.32 1.39
CA ILE A 187 -1.10 12.66 -0.05
C ILE A 187 0.08 13.56 -0.46
N LEU A 188 0.42 14.57 0.34
CA LEU A 188 1.54 15.46 0.07
C LEU A 188 2.88 14.72 0.06
N GLY A 189 3.07 13.74 0.95
CA GLY A 189 4.26 12.88 0.94
C GLY A 189 4.41 12.11 -0.37
N TYR A 190 3.33 11.52 -0.87
CA TYR A 190 3.33 10.82 -2.16
C TYR A 190 3.50 11.78 -3.34
N LEU A 191 2.87 12.95 -3.29
CA LEU A 191 3.01 13.98 -4.33
C LEU A 191 4.44 14.52 -4.38
N ALA A 192 5.08 14.74 -3.23
CA ALA A 192 6.46 15.21 -3.16
C ALA A 192 7.42 14.25 -3.87
N MET A 193 7.30 12.94 -3.66
CA MET A 193 8.10 11.93 -4.37
C MET A 193 7.88 12.00 -5.90
N SER A 194 6.63 12.15 -6.34
CA SER A 194 6.34 12.31 -7.77
C SER A 194 6.96 13.59 -8.35
N LEU A 195 6.94 14.70 -7.61
CA LEU A 195 7.51 15.98 -8.03
C LEU A 195 9.05 15.97 -8.02
N THR A 196 9.68 15.30 -7.06
CA THR A 196 11.14 15.12 -7.04
C THR A 196 11.62 14.41 -8.29
N THR A 197 10.88 13.38 -8.73
CA THR A 197 11.21 12.61 -9.95
C THR A 197 11.14 13.49 -11.21
N ILE A 198 10.15 14.39 -11.28
CA ILE A 198 10.03 15.39 -12.35
C ILE A 198 11.19 16.40 -12.31
N ALA A 199 11.53 16.87 -11.10
CA ALA A 199 12.57 17.88 -10.89
C ALA A 199 13.98 17.34 -11.16
N SER A 200 14.22 16.04 -10.99
CA SER A 200 15.48 15.38 -11.36
C SER A 200 15.72 15.27 -12.87
N GLY A 201 14.77 15.67 -13.71
CA GLY A 201 14.96 15.72 -15.17
C GLY A 201 15.20 14.35 -15.82
N SER A 202 14.67 13.27 -15.22
CA SER A 202 14.80 11.94 -15.81
C SER A 202 14.15 11.91 -17.19
N GLY A 203 14.93 11.62 -18.24
CA GLY A 203 14.43 11.51 -19.61
C GLY A 203 13.52 10.31 -19.87
N TYR A 204 13.10 9.59 -18.83
CA TYR A 204 12.29 8.39 -18.90
C TYR A 204 10.83 8.70 -18.57
N LEU A 205 9.92 8.15 -19.37
CA LEU A 205 8.49 8.40 -19.20
C LEU A 205 7.88 7.67 -17.99
N ASP A 206 8.46 6.54 -17.59
CA ASP A 206 8.01 5.73 -16.45
C ASP A 206 8.00 6.51 -15.13
N SER A 207 8.99 7.40 -14.99
CA SER A 207 9.10 8.35 -13.87
C SER A 207 7.85 9.22 -13.67
N TYR A 208 7.12 9.49 -14.74
CA TYR A 208 5.95 10.38 -14.73
C TYR A 208 4.63 9.62 -14.49
N TYR A 209 4.62 8.28 -14.54
CA TYR A 209 3.38 7.48 -14.42
C TYR A 209 2.65 7.69 -13.11
N ASN A 210 3.37 7.80 -11.98
CA ASN A 210 2.75 8.09 -10.69
C ASN A 210 2.09 9.48 -10.67
N PHE A 211 2.74 10.49 -11.26
CA PHE A 211 2.17 11.84 -11.34
C PHE A 211 0.94 11.88 -12.25
N ILE A 212 1.03 11.24 -13.41
CA ILE A 212 -0.08 11.12 -14.37
C ILE A 212 -1.27 10.40 -13.72
N ALA A 213 -1.03 9.30 -12.98
CA ALA A 213 -2.06 8.60 -12.22
C ALA A 213 -2.77 9.51 -11.23
N ILE A 214 -2.03 10.30 -10.44
CA ILE A 214 -2.59 11.21 -9.43
C ILE A 214 -3.47 12.27 -10.10
N VAL A 215 -3.00 12.88 -11.19
CA VAL A 215 -3.77 13.91 -11.92
C VAL A 215 -5.04 13.32 -12.51
N ILE A 216 -4.96 12.15 -13.15
CA ILE A 216 -6.14 11.48 -13.73
C ILE A 216 -7.12 11.06 -12.64
N ALA A 217 -6.63 10.51 -11.52
CA ALA A 217 -7.48 10.13 -10.39
C ALA A 217 -8.22 11.36 -9.84
N ALA A 218 -7.53 12.50 -9.69
CA ALA A 218 -8.12 13.75 -9.22
C ALA A 218 -9.18 14.29 -10.21
N LEU A 219 -8.90 14.26 -11.51
CA LEU A 219 -9.87 14.67 -12.54
C LEU A 219 -11.09 13.74 -12.58
N CYS A 220 -10.89 12.42 -12.52
CA CYS A 220 -11.99 11.46 -12.47
C CYS A 220 -12.84 11.66 -11.22
N MET A 221 -12.21 11.88 -10.07
CA MET A 221 -12.92 12.14 -8.82
C MET A 221 -13.74 13.44 -8.90
N TYR A 222 -13.17 14.50 -9.48
CA TYR A 222 -13.90 15.76 -9.71
C TYR A 222 -15.10 15.58 -10.65
N VAL A 223 -14.94 14.81 -11.73
CA VAL A 223 -16.04 14.48 -12.65
C VAL A 223 -17.11 13.65 -11.94
N PHE A 224 -16.73 12.66 -11.13
CA PHE A 224 -17.68 11.88 -10.35
C PHE A 224 -18.43 12.72 -9.33
N ASP A 225 -17.75 13.64 -8.64
CA ASP A 225 -18.40 14.58 -7.71
C ASP A 225 -19.40 15.49 -8.44
N LEU A 226 -19.06 16.00 -9.63
CA LEU A 226 -20.01 16.73 -10.47
C LEU A 226 -21.20 15.87 -10.90
N LEU A 227 -20.99 14.60 -11.26
CA LEU A 227 -22.08 13.69 -11.64
C LEU A 227 -22.96 13.33 -10.44
N ILE A 228 -22.38 13.17 -9.25
CA ILE A 228 -23.14 12.92 -8.01
C ILE A 228 -23.98 14.14 -7.66
N ASN A 229 -23.39 15.34 -7.68
CA ASN A 229 -24.02 16.57 -7.20
C ASN A 229 -24.96 17.23 -8.23
N LYS A 230 -24.62 17.23 -9.52
CA LYS A 230 -25.48 17.80 -10.59
C LYS A 230 -26.43 16.79 -11.22
N ALA A 231 -25.99 15.54 -11.45
CA ALA A 231 -26.83 14.52 -12.10
C ALA A 231 -27.59 13.63 -11.10
N GLY A 232 -27.36 13.80 -9.79
CA GLY A 232 -28.11 13.11 -8.73
C GLY A 232 -27.81 11.61 -8.64
N TRP A 233 -26.70 11.14 -9.23
CA TRP A 233 -26.34 9.72 -9.27
C TRP A 233 -25.75 9.24 -7.94
N LYS A 234 -26.62 9.09 -6.92
CA LYS A 234 -26.27 8.68 -5.54
C LYS A 234 -25.64 7.27 -5.41
N TRP A 235 -25.67 6.47 -6.47
CA TRP A 235 -24.96 5.20 -6.47
C TRP A 235 -23.45 5.44 -6.60
N LEU A 236 -23.03 6.38 -7.45
CA LEU A 236 -21.62 6.68 -7.72
C LEU A 236 -20.88 7.22 -6.49
N ASP A 237 -21.58 7.82 -5.53
CA ASP A 237 -21.02 8.26 -4.26
C ASP A 237 -20.26 7.15 -3.51
N SER A 238 -20.76 5.92 -3.58
CA SER A 238 -20.10 4.77 -2.94
C SER A 238 -19.10 4.05 -3.84
N PHE A 239 -18.96 4.46 -5.10
CA PHE A 239 -18.08 3.83 -6.08
C PHE A 239 -17.17 4.83 -6.80
N SER A 240 -17.09 6.08 -6.37
CA SER A 240 -16.29 7.13 -7.00
C SER A 240 -14.80 6.91 -6.75
N THR A 241 -14.39 6.70 -5.50
CA THR A 241 -12.99 6.44 -5.10
C THR A 241 -12.32 5.19 -5.69
N PRO A 242 -12.96 3.99 -5.75
CA PRO A 242 -12.37 2.81 -6.37
C PRO A 242 -12.33 2.93 -7.90
N PHE A 243 -13.38 3.50 -8.51
CA PHE A 243 -13.39 3.69 -9.96
C PHE A 243 -12.37 4.73 -10.40
N SER A 244 -12.17 5.83 -9.64
CA SER A 244 -11.14 6.81 -9.98
C SER A 244 -9.74 6.19 -9.88
N MET A 245 -9.49 5.35 -8.87
CA MET A 245 -8.27 4.56 -8.77
C MET A 245 -8.08 3.60 -9.96
N LEU A 246 -9.10 2.83 -10.33
CA LEU A 246 -9.02 1.91 -11.46
C LEU A 246 -8.80 2.63 -12.79
N ILE A 247 -9.51 3.72 -13.02
CA ILE A 247 -9.37 4.50 -14.26
C ILE A 247 -7.96 5.06 -14.34
N ALA A 248 -7.43 5.61 -13.25
CA ALA A 248 -6.06 6.10 -13.22
C ALA A 248 -5.05 4.99 -13.54
N MET A 249 -5.18 3.81 -12.92
CA MET A 249 -4.32 2.65 -13.21
C MET A 249 -4.46 2.18 -14.65
N ALA A 250 -5.68 2.11 -15.18
CA ALA A 250 -5.93 1.70 -16.56
C ALA A 250 -5.34 2.68 -17.57
N VAL A 251 -5.49 3.98 -17.35
CA VAL A 251 -4.91 4.99 -18.25
C VAL A 251 -3.38 4.91 -18.21
N VAL A 252 -2.77 4.74 -17.04
CA VAL A 252 -1.32 4.54 -16.95
C VAL A 252 -0.87 3.26 -17.65
N ALA A 253 -1.62 2.15 -17.50
CA ALA A 253 -1.31 0.90 -18.19
C ALA A 253 -1.39 1.06 -19.73
N VAL A 254 -2.39 1.79 -20.23
CA VAL A 254 -2.53 2.09 -21.66
C VAL A 254 -1.39 2.98 -22.14
N ILE A 255 -1.03 4.02 -21.39
CA ILE A 255 0.12 4.87 -21.71
C ILE A 255 1.39 4.04 -21.74
N SER A 256 1.61 3.16 -20.76
CA SER A 256 2.77 2.25 -20.71
C SER A 256 2.84 1.35 -21.94
N TYR A 257 1.72 0.74 -22.33
CA TYR A 257 1.65 -0.08 -23.55
C TYR A 257 2.02 0.71 -24.82
N PHE A 258 1.43 1.90 -25.00
CA PHE A 258 1.76 2.76 -26.15
C PHE A 258 3.18 3.31 -26.11
N SER A 259 3.76 3.48 -24.93
CA SER A 259 5.14 3.94 -24.78
C SER A 259 6.13 2.86 -25.21
N TYR A 260 5.82 1.60 -24.89
CA TYR A 260 6.56 0.44 -25.34
C TYR A 260 6.48 0.26 -26.87
N GLU A 261 5.29 0.36 -27.44
CA GLU A 261 5.08 0.21 -28.89
C GLU A 261 5.72 1.34 -29.72
N ASN A 262 5.76 2.56 -29.18
CA ASN A 262 6.35 3.73 -29.87
C ASN A 262 7.84 3.94 -29.56
N GLY A 263 8.49 3.06 -28.80
CA GLY A 263 9.91 3.15 -28.47
C GLY A 263 10.29 4.42 -27.69
N TRP A 264 9.38 4.91 -26.86
CA TRP A 264 9.66 6.07 -26.01
C TRP A 264 10.72 5.70 -24.96
N PRO A 265 11.51 6.66 -24.44
CA PRO A 265 12.53 6.37 -23.46
C PRO A 265 11.87 5.86 -22.18
N LEU A 266 11.90 4.54 -22.00
CA LEU A 266 11.52 3.82 -20.79
C LEU A 266 12.81 3.47 -20.05
N THR A 267 12.77 3.37 -18.73
CA THR A 267 13.91 2.80 -18.00
C THR A 267 14.09 1.37 -18.51
N PRO A 268 15.28 1.01 -19.04
CA PRO A 268 15.45 -0.29 -19.66
C PRO A 268 15.24 -1.39 -18.62
N ASP A 269 14.48 -2.42 -18.98
CA ASP A 269 14.19 -3.54 -18.10
C ASP A 269 15.51 -4.23 -17.69
N PRO A 270 15.75 -4.53 -16.41
CA PRO A 270 16.99 -5.16 -15.96
C PRO A 270 17.32 -6.46 -16.72
N ASP A 271 16.27 -7.19 -17.12
CA ASP A 271 16.37 -8.44 -17.87
C ASP A 271 16.76 -8.22 -19.34
N GLU A 272 16.36 -7.09 -19.94
CA GLU A 272 16.72 -6.72 -21.31
C GLU A 272 18.17 -6.19 -21.39
N VAL A 273 18.61 -5.46 -20.37
CA VAL A 273 20.01 -5.01 -20.23
C VAL A 273 20.94 -6.21 -20.01
N ALA A 274 20.54 -7.18 -19.18
CA ALA A 274 21.30 -8.42 -18.98
C ALA A 274 21.39 -9.25 -20.28
N ALA A 275 20.31 -9.34 -21.05
CA ALA A 275 20.30 -10.04 -22.34
C ALA A 275 21.21 -9.36 -23.38
N VAL A 276 21.16 -8.03 -23.49
CA VAL A 276 21.98 -7.26 -24.44
C VAL A 276 23.47 -7.29 -24.08
N VAL A 277 23.82 -7.23 -22.79
CA VAL A 277 25.21 -7.37 -22.32
C VAL A 277 25.74 -8.79 -22.56
N SER A 278 24.91 -9.82 -22.42
CA SER A 278 25.28 -11.21 -22.74
C SER A 278 25.45 -11.48 -24.24
N ALA A 279 24.81 -10.67 -25.10
CA ALA A 279 24.94 -10.76 -26.56
C ALA A 279 26.12 -9.92 -27.12
N LEU A 280 26.72 -9.06 -26.28
CA LEU A 280 27.87 -8.21 -26.62
C LEU A 280 29.20 -8.68 -26.01
N MET A 281 29.18 -9.71 -25.16
CA MET A 281 30.36 -10.48 -24.72
C MET A 281 30.52 -11.76 -25.54
#